data_AF-A0A7R9TMU6-F1
#
_entry.id   AF-A0A7R9TMU6-F1
#
_cell.length_a   1.000
_cell.length_b   1.000
_cell.length_c   1.000
_cell.angle_alpha   90.00
_cell.angle_beta   90.00
_cell.angle_gamma   90.00
#
_symmetry.space_group_name_H-M   'P 1'
#
loop_
_entity.id
_entity.type
_entity.pdbx_description
1 polymer ?
#
loop_
_entity_poly.entity_id
_entity_poly.type
_entity_poly.pdbx_seq_one_letter_code
_entity_poly.pdbx_strand_id
1 'polypeptide(L)'
;LRTRCEGRGASAESHPVEDMMAPPVAMADAGFAAAAAGVPQMAGAVPPPQANRDAHASVGHSFVQQYTQIFNNATKHLHRFYTELSTFSHPDATGEIETVFGQQDIHNKTMALDYEDYTMEVTSADSQYSHGGGVIIVITGTMTDKFSAARTFVQTFFLATQAGGFFVLNDILRFVAPAATAATAA
;
A
#
# COMPACT_ATOMS: atom_id res chain seq x y z
N LEU A 1 -50.72 -14.56 -43.85
CA LEU A 1 -50.04 -15.51 -42.93
C LEU A 1 -48.74 -14.86 -42.47
N ARG A 2 -48.51 -14.82 -41.14
CA ARG A 2 -47.25 -14.48 -40.42
C ARG A 2 -46.88 -12.98 -40.36
N THR A 3 -47.04 -12.23 -39.25
CA THR A 3 -46.56 -12.25 -37.83
C THR A 3 -45.25 -11.51 -37.57
N ARG A 4 -45.34 -10.52 -36.65
CA ARG A 4 -44.37 -10.05 -35.61
C ARG A 4 -42.99 -9.51 -36.06
N CYS A 5 -42.32 -8.59 -35.37
CA CYS A 5 -42.47 -8.06 -34.01
C CYS A 5 -41.70 -6.73 -33.90
N GLU A 6 -42.27 -5.73 -33.22
CA GLU A 6 -41.50 -4.68 -32.54
C GLU A 6 -40.83 -5.23 -31.28
N GLY A 7 -39.65 -4.71 -30.96
CA GLY A 7 -38.91 -4.91 -29.71
C GLY A 7 -37.62 -4.10 -29.80
N ARG A 8 -37.64 -2.82 -29.40
CA ARG A 8 -37.46 -2.30 -28.03
C ARG A 8 -36.06 -2.64 -27.51
N GLY A 9 -35.30 -1.57 -27.27
CA GLY A 9 -33.87 -1.61 -27.02
C GLY A 9 -33.43 -2.33 -25.76
N ALA A 10 -32.15 -2.69 -25.78
CA ALA A 10 -31.37 -2.95 -24.60
C ALA A 10 -30.15 -2.03 -24.69
N SER A 11 -30.22 -0.90 -23.98
CA SER A 11 -29.01 -0.24 -23.51
C SER A 11 -28.25 -1.28 -22.69
N ALA A 12 -27.02 -1.58 -23.08
CA ALA A 12 -26.11 -2.28 -22.20
C ALA A 12 -25.89 -1.38 -20.98
N GLU A 13 -26.54 -1.73 -19.86
CA GLU A 13 -26.23 -1.16 -18.56
C GLU A 13 -24.76 -1.50 -18.24
N SER A 14 -23.91 -0.48 -18.40
CA SER A 14 -22.60 -0.42 -17.81
C SER A 14 -22.77 -0.56 -16.30
N HIS A 15 -22.46 -1.74 -15.79
CA HIS A 15 -22.34 -1.94 -14.35
C HIS A 15 -21.22 -1.01 -13.87
N PRO A 16 -21.48 -0.08 -12.94
CA PRO A 16 -20.42 0.76 -12.39
C PRO A 16 -19.47 -0.16 -11.60
N VAL A 17 -18.19 -0.13 -11.97
CA VAL A 17 -17.05 -0.68 -11.22
C VAL A 17 -16.88 -0.04 -9.82
N GLU A 18 -17.85 0.75 -9.36
CA GLU A 18 -17.85 1.42 -8.05
C GLU A 18 -18.24 0.49 -6.89
N ASP A 19 -18.87 -0.66 -7.16
CA ASP A 19 -19.41 -1.55 -6.10
C ASP A 19 -18.51 -2.75 -5.76
N MET A 20 -17.34 -2.92 -6.42
CA MET A 20 -16.41 -4.04 -6.17
C MET A 20 -15.14 -3.63 -5.42
N MET A 21 -15.12 -2.46 -4.80
CA MET A 21 -13.95 -1.98 -4.06
C MET A 21 -14.38 -1.15 -2.86
N ALA A 22 -14.95 -1.85 -1.88
CA ALA A 22 -14.98 -1.38 -0.50
C ALA A 22 -13.60 -0.78 -0.13
N PRO A 23 -13.53 0.27 0.71
CA PRO A 23 -12.24 0.75 1.23
C PRO A 23 -11.43 -0.46 1.71
N PRO A 24 -10.09 -0.50 1.54
CA PRO A 24 -9.29 -1.66 1.92
C PRO A 24 -9.75 -2.10 3.30
N VAL A 25 -10.37 -3.29 3.33
CA VAL A 25 -10.96 -3.86 4.53
C VAL A 25 -9.86 -3.75 5.57
N ALA A 26 -10.18 -3.11 6.70
CA ALA A 26 -9.27 -3.03 7.82
C ALA A 26 -8.64 -4.42 7.96
N MET A 27 -7.31 -4.51 7.81
CA MET A 27 -6.57 -5.78 7.78
C MET A 27 -6.77 -6.50 9.10
N ALA A 28 -7.89 -7.20 9.21
CA ALA A 28 -8.43 -7.82 10.39
C ALA A 28 -9.17 -9.06 9.92
N ASP A 29 -8.39 -10.08 9.56
CA ASP A 29 -8.80 -11.45 9.87
C ASP A 29 -7.58 -12.25 10.33
N ALA A 30 -7.19 -11.94 11.57
CA ALA A 30 -6.47 -12.86 12.44
C ALA A 30 -7.22 -12.88 13.76
N GLY A 31 -8.46 -13.38 13.74
CA GLY A 31 -9.27 -13.77 14.91
C GLY A 31 -8.93 -13.12 16.27
N PHE A 32 -8.97 -11.80 16.38
CA PHE A 32 -8.77 -11.11 17.65
C PHE A 32 -9.96 -10.19 17.91
N ALA A 33 -10.78 -10.59 18.87
CA ALA A 33 -11.90 -9.81 19.36
C ALA A 33 -11.40 -8.47 19.94
N ALA A 34 -11.82 -7.36 19.34
CA ALA A 34 -11.66 -6.05 19.92
C ALA A 34 -12.70 -5.84 21.03
N ALA A 35 -12.27 -5.84 22.29
CA ALA A 35 -13.07 -5.33 23.40
C ALA A 35 -12.74 -3.84 23.59
N ALA A 36 -13.75 -2.98 23.42
CA ALA A 36 -13.69 -1.57 23.76
C ALA A 36 -14.14 -1.33 25.22
N ALA A 37 -13.61 -0.24 25.79
CA ALA A 37 -14.00 0.48 27.02
C ALA A 37 -13.17 0.21 28.29
N GLY A 38 -12.32 1.20 28.60
CA GLY A 38 -11.99 1.68 29.96
C GLY A 38 -11.26 0.75 30.95
N VAL A 39 -10.39 1.38 31.76
CA VAL A 39 -9.71 0.88 32.99
C VAL A 39 -8.48 -0.05 32.78
N PRO A 40 -7.59 -0.15 33.79
CA PRO A 40 -6.29 0.51 33.91
C PRO A 40 -5.12 -0.41 33.48
N GLN A 41 -3.94 0.19 33.35
CA GLN A 41 -2.66 -0.50 33.14
C GLN A 41 -2.47 -1.64 34.16
N MET A 42 -2.49 -2.89 33.69
CA MET A 42 -2.10 -4.06 34.47
C MET A 42 -1.11 -4.89 33.67
N ALA A 43 0.04 -5.15 34.29
CA ALA A 43 1.08 -6.03 33.81
C ALA A 43 0.50 -7.41 33.41
N GLY A 44 0.56 -7.74 32.12
CA GLY A 44 0.17 -9.03 31.56
C GLY A 44 1.26 -9.49 30.60
N ALA A 45 1.67 -10.75 30.73
CA ALA A 45 2.87 -11.33 30.12
C ALA A 45 3.03 -11.03 28.62
N VAL A 46 4.24 -10.63 28.23
CA VAL A 46 4.67 -10.53 26.83
C VAL A 46 4.50 -11.92 26.20
N PRO A 47 3.70 -12.07 25.12
CA PRO A 47 3.60 -13.35 24.42
C PRO A 47 4.98 -13.80 23.92
N PRO A 48 5.24 -15.12 23.81
CA PRO A 48 6.55 -15.61 23.41
C PRO A 48 6.97 -14.98 22.07
N PRO A 49 8.26 -14.63 21.90
CA PRO A 49 8.75 -13.89 20.72
C PRO A 49 8.36 -14.48 19.36
N GLN A 50 8.03 -15.77 19.30
CA GLN A 50 7.62 -16.48 18.08
C GLN A 50 6.15 -16.24 17.69
N ALA A 51 5.21 -16.19 18.65
CA ALA A 51 3.80 -15.94 18.34
C ALA A 51 3.57 -14.52 17.78
N ASN A 52 4.39 -13.57 18.24
CA ASN A 52 4.43 -12.21 17.69
C ASN A 52 4.93 -12.25 16.23
N ARG A 53 5.98 -13.03 15.94
CA ARG A 53 6.58 -13.13 14.60
C ARG A 53 5.59 -13.60 13.53
N ASP A 54 4.81 -14.64 13.81
CA ASP A 54 3.92 -15.25 12.82
C ASP A 54 2.71 -14.35 12.48
N ALA A 55 2.16 -13.65 13.47
CA ALA A 55 1.06 -12.70 13.26
C ALA A 55 1.51 -11.47 12.45
N HIS A 56 2.75 -10.99 12.62
CA HIS A 56 3.23 -9.78 11.94
C HIS A 56 3.77 -10.02 10.54
N ALA A 57 4.43 -11.16 10.32
CA ALA A 57 4.80 -11.59 8.97
C ALA A 57 3.54 -11.64 8.08
N SER A 58 2.41 -12.07 8.65
CA SER A 58 1.10 -12.04 7.99
C SER A 58 0.61 -10.61 7.68
N VAL A 59 0.70 -9.67 8.64
CA VAL A 59 0.32 -8.25 8.42
C VAL A 59 1.18 -7.59 7.34
N GLY A 60 2.51 -7.73 7.42
CA GLY A 60 3.43 -7.16 6.45
C GLY A 60 3.22 -7.73 5.05
N HIS A 61 3.08 -9.06 4.94
CA HIS A 61 2.79 -9.73 3.67
C HIS A 61 1.47 -9.26 3.05
N SER A 62 0.39 -9.26 3.85
CA SER A 62 -0.94 -8.83 3.39
C SER A 62 -0.92 -7.36 2.94
N PHE A 63 -0.25 -6.48 3.69
CA PHE A 63 -0.06 -5.09 3.31
C PHE A 63 0.63 -4.94 1.97
N VAL A 64 1.78 -5.59 1.76
CA VAL A 64 2.54 -5.48 0.50
C VAL A 64 1.71 -5.96 -0.68
N GLN A 65 0.96 -7.05 -0.54
CA GLN A 65 0.07 -7.54 -1.59
C GLN A 65 -1.01 -6.52 -1.96
N GLN A 66 -1.74 -5.99 -0.97
CA GLN A 66 -2.80 -5.03 -1.22
C GLN A 66 -2.29 -3.69 -1.73
N TYR A 67 -1.19 -3.20 -1.17
CA TYR A 67 -0.56 -1.96 -1.61
C TYR A 67 -0.13 -2.06 -3.07
N THR A 68 0.56 -3.15 -3.46
CA THR A 68 0.99 -3.37 -4.86
C THR A 68 -0.21 -3.52 -5.79
N GLN A 69 -1.26 -4.21 -5.37
CA GLN A 69 -2.48 -4.37 -6.17
C GLN A 69 -3.18 -3.03 -6.40
N ILE A 70 -3.32 -2.21 -5.36
CA ILE A 70 -3.93 -0.88 -5.46
C ILE A 70 -3.03 0.06 -6.25
N PHE A 71 -1.71 0.02 -6.05
CA PHE A 71 -0.75 0.79 -6.83
C PHE A 71 -0.90 0.50 -8.33
N ASN A 72 -0.94 -0.78 -8.74
CA ASN A 72 -0.97 -1.14 -10.15
C ASN A 72 -2.34 -0.98 -10.82
N ASN A 73 -3.44 -1.04 -10.06
CA ASN A 73 -4.78 -1.13 -10.66
C ASN A 73 -5.73 0.01 -10.25
N ALA A 74 -5.41 0.76 -9.19
CA ALA A 74 -6.33 1.70 -8.57
C ALA A 74 -5.59 2.82 -7.80
N THR A 75 -4.58 3.45 -8.41
CA THR A 75 -3.76 4.52 -7.82
C THR A 75 -4.58 5.64 -7.17
N LYS A 76 -5.75 5.98 -7.74
CA LYS A 76 -6.72 6.92 -7.16
C LYS A 76 -7.17 6.57 -5.74
N HIS A 77 -7.02 5.33 -5.31
CA HIS A 77 -7.39 4.82 -3.99
C HIS A 77 -6.19 4.61 -3.06
N LEU A 78 -4.96 4.87 -3.52
CA LEU A 78 -3.75 4.66 -2.72
C LEU A 78 -3.75 5.50 -1.43
N HIS A 79 -4.30 6.72 -1.49
CA HIS A 79 -4.42 7.61 -0.33
C HIS A 79 -5.22 6.99 0.84
N ARG A 80 -6.05 5.98 0.60
CA ARG A 80 -6.88 5.32 1.63
C ARG A 80 -6.06 4.53 2.66
N PHE A 81 -4.78 4.25 2.39
CA PHE A 81 -3.87 3.66 3.38
C PHE A 81 -3.37 4.66 4.42
N TYR A 82 -3.57 5.97 4.20
CA TYR A 82 -3.00 7.05 4.98
C TYR A 82 -4.06 7.77 5.81
N THR A 83 -3.63 8.58 6.76
CA THR A 83 -4.47 9.45 7.59
C THR A 83 -3.85 10.85 7.66
N GLU A 84 -4.46 11.78 8.40
CA GLU A 84 -3.91 13.12 8.65
C GLU A 84 -2.57 13.11 9.41
N LEU A 85 -2.22 12.00 10.06
CA LEU A 85 -0.95 11.86 10.78
C LEU A 85 0.18 11.34 9.88
N SER A 86 -0.14 10.93 8.66
CA SER A 86 0.81 10.28 7.77
C SER A 86 1.84 11.23 7.18
N THR A 87 3.04 10.71 6.93
CA THR A 87 4.12 11.39 6.20
C THR A 87 4.54 10.55 5.00
N PHE A 88 4.67 11.18 3.84
CA PHE A 88 4.98 10.52 2.57
C PHE A 88 6.15 11.24 1.90
N SER A 89 7.23 10.51 1.61
CA SER A 89 8.45 11.05 1.01
C SER A 89 8.84 10.27 -0.24
N HIS A 90 8.58 10.86 -1.41
CA HIS A 90 8.82 10.20 -2.70
C HIS A 90 9.58 11.12 -3.65
N PRO A 91 10.42 10.55 -4.52
CA PRO A 91 11.08 11.29 -5.58
C PRO A 91 10.05 11.82 -6.60
N ASP A 92 10.26 13.04 -7.06
CA ASP A 92 9.55 13.59 -8.22
C ASP A 92 10.17 13.11 -9.55
N ALA A 93 9.71 13.69 -10.66
CA ALA A 93 10.23 13.39 -12.00
C ALA A 93 11.73 13.75 -12.17
N THR A 94 12.25 14.69 -11.37
CA THR A 94 13.67 15.07 -11.37
C THR A 94 14.52 14.16 -10.48
N GLY A 95 13.88 13.35 -9.64
CA GLY A 95 14.53 12.47 -8.67
C GLY A 95 14.78 13.13 -7.31
N GLU A 96 14.35 14.37 -7.12
CA GLU A 96 14.41 15.04 -5.83
C GLU A 96 13.29 14.54 -4.91
N ILE A 97 13.64 14.29 -3.65
CA ILE A 97 12.67 13.80 -2.65
C ILE A 97 11.80 14.98 -2.20
N GLU A 98 10.50 14.85 -2.40
CA GLU A 98 9.51 15.75 -1.83
C GLU A 98 8.76 15.02 -0.69
N THR A 99 8.55 15.74 0.42
CA THR A 99 7.82 15.23 1.58
C THR A 99 6.52 16.00 1.78
N VAL A 100 5.41 15.27 1.89
CA VAL A 100 4.08 15.80 2.19
C VAL A 100 3.47 15.12 3.41
N PHE A 101 2.46 15.76 4.00
CA PHE A 101 1.84 15.34 5.26
C PHE A 101 0.32 15.30 5.13
N GLY A 102 -0.30 14.30 5.75
CA GLY A 102 -1.75 14.18 5.79
C GLY A 102 -2.36 13.59 4.51
N GLN A 103 -3.54 13.00 4.65
CA GLN A 103 -4.13 12.14 3.61
C GLN A 103 -4.41 12.91 2.31
N GLN A 104 -4.89 14.15 2.42
CA GLN A 104 -5.26 14.96 1.26
C GLN A 104 -4.03 15.36 0.42
N ASP A 105 -2.95 15.81 1.05
CA ASP A 105 -1.74 16.20 0.32
C ASP A 105 -1.03 14.98 -0.25
N ILE A 106 -1.08 13.84 0.45
CA ILE A 106 -0.63 12.55 -0.10
C ILE A 106 -1.45 12.18 -1.33
N HIS A 107 -2.78 12.33 -1.29
CA HIS A 107 -3.62 12.08 -2.47
C HIS A 107 -3.20 12.97 -3.64
N ASN A 108 -3.12 14.28 -3.42
CA ASN A 108 -2.71 15.24 -4.45
C ASN A 108 -1.33 14.89 -5.03
N LYS A 109 -0.37 14.54 -4.17
CA LYS A 109 0.99 14.16 -4.58
C LYS A 109 1.01 12.87 -5.40
N THR A 110 0.28 11.83 -4.98
CA THR A 110 0.22 10.57 -5.73
C THR A 110 -0.41 10.74 -7.12
N MET A 111 -1.38 11.66 -7.27
CA MET A 111 -1.95 12.00 -8.57
C MET A 111 -0.95 12.78 -9.43
N ALA A 112 -0.22 13.74 -8.84
CA ALA A 112 0.79 14.53 -9.57
C ALA A 112 2.04 13.73 -9.99
N LEU A 113 2.28 12.55 -9.41
CA LEU A 113 3.36 11.63 -9.81
C LEU A 113 2.97 10.71 -10.96
N ASP A 114 1.71 10.75 -11.41
CA ASP A 114 1.18 9.96 -12.53
C ASP A 114 1.49 8.46 -12.42
N TYR A 115 1.31 7.88 -11.23
CA TYR A 115 1.55 6.45 -11.01
C TYR A 115 0.71 5.52 -11.90
N GLU A 116 -0.35 6.01 -12.53
CA GLU A 116 -1.12 5.24 -13.52
C GLU A 116 -0.28 4.78 -14.72
N ASP A 117 0.80 5.51 -15.03
CA ASP A 117 1.74 5.17 -16.09
C ASP A 117 2.87 4.22 -15.63
N TYR A 118 2.84 3.78 -14.37
CA TYR A 118 3.86 2.91 -13.79
C TYR A 118 3.29 1.57 -13.33
N THR A 119 4.10 0.52 -13.53
CA THR A 119 3.87 -0.79 -12.90
C THR A 119 4.93 -1.03 -11.85
N MET A 120 4.50 -1.36 -10.64
CA MET A 120 5.35 -1.77 -9.53
C MET A 120 5.43 -3.30 -9.45
N GLU A 121 6.65 -3.82 -9.43
CA GLU A 121 6.95 -5.23 -9.18
C GLU A 121 7.83 -5.35 -7.94
N VAL A 122 7.30 -5.98 -6.88
CA VAL A 122 8.05 -6.22 -5.63
C VAL A 122 8.88 -7.48 -5.76
N THR A 123 10.19 -7.36 -5.53
CA THR A 123 11.15 -8.48 -5.57
C THR A 123 11.39 -9.07 -4.18
N SER A 124 11.45 -8.24 -3.14
CA SER A 124 11.59 -8.71 -1.77
C SER A 124 10.78 -7.85 -0.80
N ALA A 125 10.34 -8.46 0.29
CA ALA A 125 9.63 -7.77 1.37
C ALA A 125 10.02 -8.39 2.72
N ASP A 126 10.46 -7.54 3.64
CA ASP A 126 10.81 -7.90 5.00
C ASP A 126 9.96 -7.06 5.97
N SER A 127 9.56 -7.65 7.10
CA SER A 127 8.77 -6.93 8.11
C SER A 127 9.23 -7.25 9.53
N GLN A 128 9.13 -6.26 10.42
CA GLN A 128 9.52 -6.36 11.82
C GLN A 128 8.53 -5.63 12.73
N TYR A 129 8.31 -6.17 13.93
CA TYR A 129 7.61 -5.46 14.99
C TYR A 129 8.37 -4.19 15.37
N SER A 130 7.63 -3.13 15.70
CA SER A 130 8.18 -1.86 16.13
C SER A 130 7.33 -1.25 17.25
N HIS A 131 7.73 -0.07 17.72
CA HIS A 131 7.13 0.60 18.87
C HIS A 131 5.61 0.81 18.70
N GLY A 132 4.87 0.75 19.82
CA GLY A 132 3.43 1.02 19.84
C GLY A 132 2.57 -0.03 19.14
N GLY A 133 3.06 -1.25 18.95
CA GLY A 133 2.32 -2.28 18.21
C GLY A 133 2.44 -2.17 16.69
N GLY A 134 3.24 -1.22 16.20
CA GLY A 134 3.42 -1.00 14.77
C GLY A 134 4.31 -2.02 14.08
N VAL A 135 4.37 -1.95 12.76
CA VAL A 135 5.17 -2.82 11.90
C VAL A 135 6.01 -1.97 10.97
N ILE A 136 7.33 -2.18 10.95
CA ILE A 136 8.20 -1.63 9.91
C ILE A 136 8.26 -2.65 8.78
N ILE A 137 8.11 -2.17 7.54
CA ILE A 137 8.18 -2.98 6.33
C ILE A 137 9.22 -2.35 5.41
N VAL A 138 10.11 -3.16 4.87
CA VAL A 138 11.04 -2.74 3.80
C VAL A 138 10.77 -3.60 2.59
N ILE A 139 10.49 -2.97 1.46
CA ILE A 139 10.34 -3.64 0.18
C ILE A 139 11.41 -3.17 -0.80
N THR A 140 11.84 -4.09 -1.66
CA THR A 140 12.65 -3.77 -2.84
C THR A 140 11.93 -4.25 -4.08
N GLY A 141 12.14 -3.56 -5.19
CA GLY A 141 11.45 -3.90 -6.43
C GLY A 141 11.87 -3.02 -7.60
N THR A 142 11.09 -3.11 -8.67
CA THR A 142 11.24 -2.30 -9.87
C THR A 142 9.94 -1.56 -10.17
N MET A 143 10.05 -0.27 -10.47
CA MET A 143 8.98 0.49 -11.12
C MET A 143 9.32 0.65 -12.59
N THR A 144 8.41 0.23 -13.45
CA THR A 144 8.54 0.29 -14.90
C THR A 144 7.52 1.29 -15.44
N ASP A 145 7.99 2.29 -16.19
CA ASP A 145 7.09 3.23 -16.85
C ASP A 145 6.45 2.64 -18.12
N LYS A 146 5.49 3.35 -18.71
CA LYS A 146 4.84 2.98 -19.98
C LYS A 146 5.79 2.84 -21.18
N PHE A 147 7.01 3.37 -21.09
CA PHE A 147 8.05 3.27 -22.11
C PHE A 147 9.03 2.12 -21.85
N SER A 148 8.71 1.24 -20.88
CA SER A 148 9.54 0.11 -20.46
C SER A 148 10.88 0.49 -19.83
N ALA A 149 11.02 1.73 -19.33
CA ALA A 149 12.15 2.11 -18.51
C ALA A 149 11.92 1.63 -17.07
N ALA A 150 12.77 0.71 -16.61
CA ALA A 150 12.71 0.15 -15.26
C ALA A 150 13.69 0.83 -14.32
N ARG A 151 13.23 1.19 -13.12
CA ARG A 151 14.04 1.75 -12.04
C ARG A 151 13.89 0.89 -10.79
N THR A 152 15.01 0.45 -10.24
CA THR A 152 15.01 -0.25 -8.96
C THR A 152 14.69 0.73 -7.84
N PHE A 153 13.87 0.31 -6.89
CA PHE A 153 13.51 1.10 -5.73
C PHE A 153 13.67 0.31 -4.43
N VAL A 154 13.83 1.05 -3.35
CA VAL A 154 13.63 0.59 -1.98
C VAL A 154 12.56 1.48 -1.37
N GLN A 155 11.55 0.88 -0.75
CA GLN A 155 10.48 1.60 -0.07
C GLN A 155 10.33 1.08 1.35
N THR A 156 10.24 1.99 2.31
CA THR A 156 10.07 1.68 3.72
C THR A 156 8.75 2.23 4.22
N PHE A 157 7.98 1.37 4.87
CA PHE A 157 6.74 1.73 5.53
C PHE A 157 6.85 1.55 7.03
N PHE A 158 6.20 2.44 7.79
CA PHE A 158 5.83 2.18 9.16
C PHE A 158 4.31 2.17 9.29
N LEU A 159 3.76 1.00 9.63
CA LEU A 159 2.35 0.81 9.91
C LEU A 159 2.08 1.08 11.39
N ALA A 160 1.23 2.05 11.69
CA ALA A 160 0.75 2.32 13.03
C ALA A 160 -0.61 1.65 13.25
N THR A 161 -0.86 1.22 14.48
CA THR A 161 -2.15 0.62 14.88
C THR A 161 -3.24 1.68 14.95
N GLN A 162 -4.46 1.30 14.58
CA GLN A 162 -5.68 2.09 14.76
C GLN A 162 -6.85 1.18 15.16
N ALA A 163 -8.01 1.77 15.48
CA ALA A 163 -9.20 0.99 15.79
C ALA A 163 -9.54 0.07 14.60
N GLY A 164 -9.46 -1.25 14.84
CA GLY A 164 -9.81 -2.27 13.85
C GLY A 164 -8.73 -2.58 12.79
N GLY A 165 -7.52 -2.01 12.86
CA GLY A 165 -6.47 -2.34 11.88
C GLY A 165 -5.22 -1.47 11.94
N PHE A 166 -4.64 -1.20 10.78
CA PHE A 166 -3.41 -0.41 10.62
C PHE A 166 -3.61 0.70 9.58
N PHE A 167 -2.79 1.74 9.69
CA PHE A 167 -2.60 2.75 8.63
C PHE A 167 -1.11 3.02 8.44
N VAL A 168 -0.74 3.56 7.28
CA VAL A 168 0.64 3.94 6.97
C VAL A 168 0.94 5.27 7.64
N LEU A 169 1.78 5.26 8.68
CA LEU A 169 2.23 6.50 9.33
C LEU A 169 3.41 7.12 8.58
N ASN A 170 4.34 6.30 8.10
CA ASN A 170 5.47 6.77 7.32
C ASN A 170 5.61 5.94 6.04
N ASP A 171 5.83 6.62 4.92
CA ASP A 171 6.20 6.04 3.64
C ASP A 171 7.40 6.80 3.05
N ILE A 172 8.47 6.07 2.73
CA ILE A 172 9.69 6.61 2.14
C ILE A 172 10.08 5.72 0.97
N LEU A 173 10.00 6.25 -0.25
CA LEU A 173 10.50 5.60 -1.45
C LEU A 173 11.80 6.25 -1.92
N ARG A 174 12.77 5.42 -2.31
CA ARG A 174 14.01 5.86 -2.96
C ARG A 174 14.29 4.99 -4.17
N PHE A 175 14.60 5.63 -5.29
CA PHE A 175 15.21 4.93 -6.42
C PHE A 175 16.69 4.70 -6.13
N VAL A 176 17.18 3.50 -6.44
CA VAL A 176 18.59 3.15 -6.32
C VAL A 176 19.21 3.14 -7.71
N ALA A 177 20.43 3.69 -7.81
CA ALA A 177 21.19 3.57 -9.05
C ALA A 177 21.50 2.09 -9.32
N PRO A 178 21.57 1.67 -10.60
CA PRO A 178 22.14 0.38 -10.93
C PRO A 178 23.51 0.26 -10.26
N ALA A 179 23.83 -0.89 -9.69
CA ALA A 179 25.17 -1.14 -9.18
C ALA A 179 26.15 -0.78 -10.30
N ALA A 180 27.03 0.20 -10.06
CA ALA A 180 28.06 0.54 -11.03
C ALA A 180 28.81 -0.77 -11.30
N THR A 181 28.70 -1.28 -12.53
CA THR A 181 29.59 -2.34 -12.98
C THR A 181 30.98 -1.78 -12.77
N ALA A 182 31.68 -2.28 -11.75
CA ALA A 182 33.06 -1.95 -11.53
C ALA A 182 33.75 -2.25 -12.85
N ALA A 183 34.10 -1.20 -13.60
CA ALA A 183 34.84 -1.34 -14.83
C ALA A 183 36.12 -2.07 -14.44
N THR A 184 36.24 -3.33 -14.86
CA THR A 184 37.47 -4.09 -14.75
C THR A 184 38.51 -3.32 -15.55
N ALA A 185 39.22 -2.42 -14.89
CA ALA A 185 40.40 -1.76 -15.44
C ALA A 185 41.45 -2.87 -15.60
N ALA A 186 41.67 -3.25 -16.86
CA ALA A 186 42.75 -4.13 -17.29
C ALA A 186 44.08 -3.36 -17.32
#